data_AF-A0A2V1IHN8-F1
#
_entry.id   AF-A0A2V1IHN8-F1
#
_cell.length_a   1.000
_cell.length_b   1.000
_cell.length_c   1.000
_cell.angle_alpha   90.00
_cell.angle_beta   90.00
_cell.angle_gamma   90.00
#
_symmetry.space_group_name_H-M   'P 1'
#
loop_
_entity.id
_entity.type
_entity.pdbx_description
1 polymer ?
#
loop_
_entity_poly.entity_id
_entity_poly.type
_entity_poly.pdbx_seq_one_letter_code
_entity_poly.pdbx_strand_id
1 'polypeptide(L)'
;MQTISINFIVPQGWHELSDKQLRYVYQLLANEFATDEVKTLCLLQWSGTKVIGRQDSGAYLLKKGKFLFEVTPLTLAELLPHLEWLGSIPTVPVRISKINRQHALPADFSEVPFETFIICDNLYQGYLQTQNEDLLDRLGATLYGKSMAFKPYERISIFYWFAALKDAFSRKYSDFFQPIADAATDGNLLGSSAPSVEDAMNAQIRALTKGDVTKEAEVLALDTHRALTELNAQAREYRELNSKLNSK
;
A
#
# COMPACT_ATOMS: atom_id res chain seq x y z
N MET A 1 -30.35 38.32 3.39
CA MET A 1 -29.92 37.04 2.79
C MET A 1 -29.85 36.00 3.90
N GLN A 2 -30.55 34.88 3.77
CA GLN A 2 -30.34 33.75 4.67
C GLN A 2 -29.09 32.99 4.21
N THR A 3 -28.06 32.96 5.04
CA THR A 3 -26.87 32.16 4.79
C THR A 3 -27.15 30.71 5.14
N ILE A 4 -26.94 29.80 4.21
CA ILE A 4 -27.00 28.34 4.46
C ILE A 4 -25.56 27.84 4.49
N SER A 5 -25.18 27.14 5.56
CA SER A 5 -23.87 26.48 5.67
C SER A 5 -24.01 25.00 5.37
N ILE A 6 -23.26 24.50 4.39
CA ILE A 6 -23.24 23.09 3.99
C ILE A 6 -21.85 22.52 4.25
N ASN A 7 -21.74 21.62 5.23
CA ASN A 7 -20.47 20.98 5.57
C ASN A 7 -20.28 19.67 4.79
N PHE A 8 -19.13 19.52 4.13
CA PHE A 8 -18.66 18.26 3.58
C PHE A 8 -17.76 17.57 4.61
N ILE A 9 -18.18 16.40 5.10
CA ILE A 9 -17.41 15.61 6.05
C ILE A 9 -16.84 14.43 5.28
N VAL A 10 -15.52 14.35 5.20
CA VAL A 10 -14.78 13.32 4.49
C VAL A 10 -13.59 12.85 5.33
N PRO A 11 -13.09 11.63 5.09
CA PRO A 11 -11.86 11.14 5.71
C PRO A 11 -10.65 12.03 5.42
N GLN A 12 -9.74 12.13 6.38
CA GLN A 12 -8.49 12.92 6.26
C GLN A 12 -7.33 12.14 5.63
N GLY A 13 -7.45 10.82 5.53
CA GLY A 13 -6.43 9.97 4.93
C GLY A 13 -6.88 8.52 4.79
N TRP A 14 -6.03 7.73 4.15
CA TRP A 14 -6.26 6.30 3.92
C TRP A 14 -6.58 5.51 5.20
N HIS A 15 -5.95 5.86 6.32
CA HIS A 15 -6.10 5.18 7.61
C HIS A 15 -7.48 5.32 8.26
N GLU A 16 -8.28 6.30 7.85
CA GLU A 16 -9.65 6.50 8.35
C GLU A 16 -10.70 5.77 7.49
N LEU A 17 -10.29 5.18 6.36
CA LEU A 17 -11.23 4.56 5.41
C LEU A 17 -11.75 3.22 5.94
N SER A 18 -13.08 3.10 6.00
CA SER A 18 -13.75 1.81 6.17
C SER A 18 -13.61 0.94 4.92
N ASP A 19 -13.81 -0.38 5.07
CA ASP A 19 -13.87 -1.34 3.96
C ASP A 19 -14.78 -0.89 2.81
N LYS A 20 -15.93 -0.28 3.14
CA LYS A 20 -16.88 0.21 2.14
C LYS A 20 -16.29 1.37 1.33
N GLN A 21 -15.57 2.28 2.00
CA GLN A 21 -14.94 3.43 1.35
C GLN A 21 -13.71 2.99 0.54
N LEU A 22 -12.88 2.09 1.07
CA LEU A 22 -11.76 1.50 0.33
C LEU A 22 -12.24 0.81 -0.95
N ARG A 23 -13.27 -0.04 -0.86
CA ARG A 23 -13.87 -0.70 -2.03
C ARG A 23 -14.32 0.30 -3.08
N TYR A 24 -14.92 1.42 -2.65
CA TYR A 24 -15.38 2.45 -3.56
C TYR A 24 -14.21 3.11 -4.30
N VAL A 25 -13.16 3.52 -3.59
CA VAL A 25 -11.96 4.14 -4.21
C VAL A 25 -11.31 3.18 -5.20
N TYR A 26 -11.04 1.94 -4.78
CA TYR A 26 -10.40 0.97 -5.66
C TYR A 26 -11.26 0.59 -6.85
N GLN A 27 -12.60 0.63 -6.73
CA GLN A 27 -13.49 0.43 -7.86
C GLN A 27 -13.40 1.56 -8.88
N LEU A 28 -13.24 2.81 -8.43
CA LEU A 28 -13.02 3.93 -9.33
C LEU A 28 -11.66 3.83 -10.02
N LEU A 29 -10.60 3.46 -9.29
CA LEU A 29 -9.28 3.23 -9.86
C LEU A 29 -9.27 2.09 -10.89
N ALA A 30 -10.00 1.00 -10.62
CA ALA A 30 -10.12 -0.13 -11.54
C ALA A 30 -10.91 0.20 -12.82
N ASN A 31 -11.73 1.24 -12.77
CA ASN A 31 -12.46 1.75 -13.93
C ASN A 31 -11.71 2.90 -14.62
N GLU A 32 -10.44 3.12 -14.29
CA GLU A 32 -9.55 4.10 -14.94
C GLU A 32 -10.03 5.55 -14.87
N PHE A 33 -10.80 5.91 -13.83
CA PHE A 33 -11.17 7.31 -13.58
C PHE A 33 -9.91 8.14 -13.29
N ALA A 34 -9.89 9.36 -13.81
CA ALA A 34 -8.80 10.30 -13.52
C ALA A 34 -8.81 10.70 -12.05
N THR A 35 -7.64 11.09 -11.51
CA THR A 35 -7.47 11.42 -10.09
C THR A 35 -8.51 12.43 -9.58
N ASP A 36 -8.77 13.51 -10.32
CA ASP A 36 -9.74 14.53 -9.91
C ASP A 36 -11.19 14.03 -10.00
N GLU A 37 -11.49 13.11 -10.91
CA GLU A 37 -12.80 12.43 -10.95
C GLU A 37 -12.97 11.53 -9.73
N VAL A 38 -11.93 10.76 -9.36
CA VAL A 38 -11.94 9.93 -8.14
C VAL A 38 -12.17 10.80 -6.90
N LYS A 39 -11.42 11.90 -6.75
CA LYS A 39 -11.58 12.84 -5.64
C LYS A 39 -13.00 13.42 -5.59
N THR A 40 -13.54 13.86 -6.73
CA THR A 40 -14.89 14.43 -6.83
C THR A 40 -15.97 13.42 -6.45
N LEU A 41 -15.88 12.19 -6.98
CA LEU A 41 -16.83 11.12 -6.70
C LEU A 41 -16.76 10.70 -5.22
N CYS A 42 -15.56 10.60 -4.65
CA CYS A 42 -15.38 10.32 -3.22
C CYS A 42 -15.93 11.43 -2.33
N LEU A 43 -15.66 12.70 -2.66
CA LEU A 43 -16.21 13.86 -1.95
C LEU A 43 -17.73 13.80 -1.86
N LEU A 44 -18.40 13.58 -2.99
CA LEU A 44 -19.86 13.51 -3.04
C LEU A 44 -20.39 12.29 -2.31
N GLN A 45 -19.82 11.10 -2.57
CA GLN A 45 -20.28 9.85 -1.98
C GLN A 45 -20.12 9.82 -0.46
N TRP A 46 -18.98 10.26 0.08
CA TRP A 46 -18.68 10.21 1.51
C TRP A 46 -19.39 11.31 2.31
N SER A 47 -19.61 12.47 1.70
CA SER A 47 -20.41 13.53 2.33
C SER A 47 -21.92 13.27 2.29
N GLY A 48 -22.37 12.21 1.61
CA GLY A 48 -23.78 11.89 1.40
C GLY A 48 -24.49 12.88 0.47
N THR A 49 -23.74 13.48 -0.46
CA THR A 49 -24.21 14.49 -1.41
C THR A 49 -24.49 13.84 -2.76
N LYS A 50 -25.63 14.17 -3.36
CA LYS A 50 -26.07 13.62 -4.65
C LYS A 50 -26.21 14.72 -5.68
N VAL A 51 -25.78 14.46 -6.91
CA VAL A 51 -26.08 15.32 -8.06
C VAL A 51 -27.52 15.04 -8.51
N ILE A 52 -28.34 16.08 -8.60
CA ILE A 52 -29.75 15.99 -9.04
C ILE A 52 -29.87 16.37 -10.52
N GLY A 53 -29.09 17.35 -10.97
CA GLY A 53 -29.11 17.81 -12.35
C GLY A 53 -28.07 18.89 -12.60
N ARG A 54 -27.97 19.29 -13.86
CA ARG A 54 -27.13 20.39 -14.33
C ARG A 54 -28.03 21.52 -14.82
N GLN A 55 -27.71 22.74 -14.42
CA GLN A 55 -28.39 23.96 -14.85
C GLN A 55 -27.79 24.47 -16.17
N ASP A 56 -28.55 25.29 -16.90
CA ASP A 56 -28.10 25.90 -18.16
C ASP A 56 -26.87 26.80 -17.98
N SER A 57 -26.70 27.38 -16.79
CA SER A 57 -25.52 28.16 -16.40
C SER A 57 -24.23 27.32 -16.30
N GLY A 58 -24.34 25.98 -16.35
CA GLY A 58 -23.24 25.06 -16.11
C GLY A 58 -23.05 24.67 -14.64
N ALA A 59 -23.81 25.26 -13.71
CA ALA A 59 -23.83 24.85 -12.30
C ALA A 59 -24.52 23.49 -12.10
N TYR A 60 -24.18 22.80 -11.03
CA TYR A 60 -24.82 21.55 -10.61
C TYR A 60 -25.77 21.80 -9.44
N LEU A 61 -26.96 21.21 -9.50
CA LEU A 61 -27.88 21.15 -8.38
C LEU A 61 -27.54 19.92 -7.53
N LEU A 62 -27.09 20.15 -6.30
CA LEU A 62 -26.72 19.12 -5.35
C LEU A 62 -27.75 18.97 -4.25
N LYS A 63 -27.92 17.75 -3.75
CA LYS A 63 -28.77 17.42 -2.60
C LYS A 63 -27.94 16.79 -1.49
N LYS A 64 -28.02 17.35 -0.29
CA LYS A 64 -27.46 16.78 0.94
C LYS A 64 -28.53 16.74 2.02
N GLY A 65 -29.00 15.54 2.34
CA GLY A 65 -30.15 15.36 3.24
C GLY A 65 -31.41 16.07 2.71
N LYS A 66 -31.87 17.09 3.43
CA LYS A 66 -33.03 17.92 3.05
C LYS A 66 -32.66 19.17 2.27
N PHE A 67 -31.37 19.51 2.19
CA PHE A 67 -30.91 20.72 1.53
C PHE A 67 -30.69 20.47 0.04
N LEU A 68 -31.18 21.39 -0.78
CA LEU A 68 -30.88 21.52 -2.20
C LEU A 68 -30.12 22.83 -2.39
N PHE A 69 -29.01 22.78 -3.11
CA PHE A 69 -28.14 23.94 -3.30
C PHE A 69 -27.39 23.82 -4.63
N GLU A 70 -27.10 24.96 -5.24
CA GLU A 70 -26.33 25.04 -6.48
C GLU A 70 -24.84 25.19 -6.17
N VAL A 71 -24.01 24.50 -6.96
CA VAL A 71 -22.56 24.54 -6.86
C VAL A 71 -21.95 24.59 -8.25
N THR A 72 -20.98 25.47 -8.44
CA THR A 72 -20.22 25.52 -9.70
C THR A 72 -19.12 24.46 -9.72
N PRO A 73 -18.67 23.99 -10.90
CA PRO A 73 -17.53 23.09 -10.98
C PRO A 73 -16.27 23.65 -10.29
N LEU A 74 -16.05 24.96 -10.38
CA LEU A 74 -14.94 25.64 -9.73
C LEU A 74 -15.01 25.49 -8.20
N THR A 75 -16.19 25.70 -7.61
CA THR A 75 -16.39 25.56 -6.16
C THR A 75 -16.17 24.12 -5.68
N LEU A 76 -16.51 23.10 -6.49
CA LEU A 76 -16.14 21.72 -6.16
C LEU A 76 -14.63 21.49 -6.28
N ALA A 77 -14.00 22.04 -7.31
CA ALA A 77 -12.56 21.93 -7.54
C ALA A 77 -11.75 22.50 -6.37
N GLU A 78 -12.20 23.60 -5.78
CA GLU A 78 -11.60 24.22 -4.59
C GLU A 78 -11.57 23.30 -3.35
N LEU A 79 -12.43 22.28 -3.30
CA LEU A 79 -12.46 21.30 -2.20
C LEU A 79 -11.53 20.11 -2.43
N LEU A 80 -11.11 19.84 -3.67
CA LEU A 80 -10.31 18.66 -4.02
C LEU A 80 -8.91 18.60 -3.37
N PRO A 81 -8.22 19.72 -3.05
CA PRO A 81 -6.96 19.67 -2.32
C PRO A 81 -7.05 18.98 -0.95
N HIS A 82 -8.23 18.96 -0.31
CA HIS A 82 -8.44 18.22 0.94
C HIS A 82 -8.43 16.68 0.76
N LEU A 83 -8.49 16.22 -0.48
CA LEU A 83 -8.47 14.82 -0.89
C LEU A 83 -7.22 14.50 -1.72
N GLU A 84 -6.19 15.36 -1.70
CA GLU A 84 -4.98 15.19 -2.51
C GLU A 84 -4.29 13.84 -2.25
N TRP A 85 -4.36 13.37 -1.00
CA TRP A 85 -3.81 12.10 -0.54
C TRP A 85 -4.35 10.88 -1.31
N LEU A 86 -5.54 10.96 -1.93
CA LEU A 86 -6.10 9.89 -2.78
C LEU A 86 -5.32 9.68 -4.08
N GLY A 87 -4.57 10.69 -4.55
CA GLY A 87 -3.71 10.58 -5.72
C GLY A 87 -2.40 9.83 -5.48
N SER A 88 -2.15 9.42 -4.22
CA SER A 88 -0.91 8.75 -3.81
C SER A 88 -1.18 7.39 -3.18
N ILE A 89 -0.19 6.50 -3.24
CA ILE A 89 -0.22 5.23 -2.50
C ILE A 89 -0.30 5.53 -0.99
N PRO A 90 -1.07 4.76 -0.21
CA PRO A 90 -1.14 4.90 1.24
C PRO A 90 0.23 4.90 1.90
N THR A 91 0.46 5.84 2.81
CA THR A 91 1.69 5.93 3.63
C THR A 91 1.68 4.96 4.82
N VAL A 92 0.54 4.33 5.07
CA VAL A 92 0.40 3.27 6.07
C VAL A 92 -0.34 2.09 5.43
N PRO A 93 -0.05 0.85 5.86
CA PRO A 93 -0.69 -0.33 5.28
C PRO A 93 -2.19 -0.30 5.56
N VAL A 94 -3.00 -0.12 4.51
CA VAL A 94 -4.45 -0.22 4.56
C VAL A 94 -4.91 -1.32 3.63
N ARG A 95 -5.99 -2.01 4.02
CA ARG A 95 -6.53 -3.14 3.27
C ARG A 95 -8.02 -3.28 3.51
N ILE A 96 -8.69 -3.94 2.57
CA ILE A 96 -10.04 -4.46 2.82
C ILE A 96 -9.93 -5.58 3.87
N SER A 97 -10.67 -5.47 4.97
CA SER A 97 -10.55 -6.39 6.09
C SER A 97 -10.97 -7.83 5.73
N LYS A 98 -11.96 -7.95 4.84
CA LYS A 98 -12.60 -9.21 4.47
C LYS A 98 -12.98 -9.26 2.99
N ILE A 99 -12.53 -10.29 2.26
CA ILE A 99 -12.91 -10.59 0.87
C ILE A 99 -13.45 -12.01 0.79
N ASN A 100 -14.58 -12.21 0.10
CA ASN A 100 -15.22 -13.53 -0.07
C ASN A 100 -15.30 -14.37 1.23
N ARG A 101 -15.73 -13.72 2.32
CA ARG A 101 -15.82 -14.28 3.69
C ARG A 101 -14.50 -14.63 4.37
N GLN A 102 -13.36 -14.44 3.72
CA GLN A 102 -12.03 -14.65 4.29
C GLN A 102 -11.51 -13.35 4.90
N HIS A 103 -10.95 -13.45 6.10
CA HIS A 103 -10.27 -12.34 6.76
C HIS A 103 -8.84 -12.27 6.26
N ALA A 104 -8.37 -11.08 5.90
CA ALA A 104 -6.96 -10.91 5.54
C ALA A 104 -6.06 -10.89 6.79
N LEU A 105 -4.79 -11.23 6.59
CA LEU A 105 -3.70 -11.12 7.56
C LEU A 105 -3.58 -9.68 8.11
N PRO A 106 -3.05 -9.47 9.33
CA PRO A 106 -2.80 -8.13 9.88
C PRO A 106 -2.15 -7.18 8.86
N ALA A 107 -2.66 -5.94 8.75
CA ALA A 107 -2.28 -5.04 7.67
C ALA A 107 -0.78 -4.69 7.69
N ASP A 108 -0.20 -4.62 8.87
CA ASP A 108 1.19 -4.34 9.15
C ASP A 108 2.08 -5.60 9.20
N PHE A 109 1.50 -6.78 9.02
CA PHE A 109 2.17 -8.09 9.17
C PHE A 109 2.66 -8.39 10.61
N SER A 110 2.01 -7.80 11.62
CA SER A 110 2.18 -8.24 13.01
C SER A 110 1.72 -9.68 13.20
N GLU A 111 2.52 -10.49 13.90
CA GLU A 111 2.26 -11.91 14.18
C GLU A 111 2.15 -12.80 12.93
N VAL A 112 2.63 -12.31 11.79
CA VAL A 112 2.68 -13.07 10.53
C VAL A 112 4.05 -13.73 10.39
N PRO A 113 4.13 -15.03 10.07
CA PRO A 113 5.41 -15.70 9.84
C PRO A 113 6.23 -15.03 8.73
N PHE A 114 7.54 -14.94 8.92
CA PHE A 114 8.46 -14.31 7.98
C PHE A 114 8.47 -15.01 6.61
N GLU A 115 8.28 -16.33 6.59
CA GLU A 115 8.04 -17.09 5.36
C GLU A 115 6.91 -16.51 4.51
N THR A 116 5.80 -16.14 5.15
CA THR A 116 4.64 -15.57 4.46
C THR A 116 4.99 -14.22 3.84
N PHE A 117 5.73 -13.38 4.56
CA PHE A 117 6.23 -12.11 4.02
C PHE A 117 7.14 -12.33 2.81
N ILE A 118 8.08 -13.28 2.87
CA ILE A 118 8.97 -13.62 1.74
C ILE A 118 8.15 -14.06 0.52
N ILE A 119 7.19 -14.97 0.70
CA ILE A 119 6.31 -15.43 -0.38
C ILE A 119 5.57 -14.25 -1.01
N CYS A 120 4.97 -13.39 -0.18
CA CYS A 120 4.25 -12.22 -0.66
C CYS A 120 5.19 -11.24 -1.40
N ASP A 121 6.39 -11.00 -0.91
CA ASP A 121 7.33 -10.08 -1.56
C ASP A 121 7.77 -10.63 -2.92
N ASN A 122 8.06 -11.93 -3.01
CA ASN A 122 8.44 -12.57 -4.25
C ASN A 122 7.34 -12.47 -5.31
N LEU A 123 6.10 -12.73 -4.93
CA LEU A 123 4.93 -12.59 -5.82
C LEU A 123 4.75 -11.13 -6.28
N TYR A 124 4.92 -10.18 -5.37
CA TYR A 124 4.81 -8.76 -5.67
C TYR A 124 5.93 -8.27 -6.61
N GLN A 125 7.20 -8.64 -6.35
CA GLN A 125 8.32 -8.31 -7.24
C GLN A 125 8.15 -8.94 -8.62
N GLY A 126 7.72 -10.20 -8.68
CA GLY A 126 7.40 -10.86 -9.95
C GLY A 126 6.32 -10.13 -10.74
N TYR A 127 5.27 -9.63 -10.05
CA TYR A 127 4.23 -8.82 -10.69
C TYR A 127 4.80 -7.51 -11.24
N LEU A 128 5.62 -6.78 -10.47
CA LEU A 128 6.23 -5.53 -10.93
C LEU A 128 7.05 -5.73 -12.22
N GLN A 129 7.75 -6.86 -12.34
CA GLN A 129 8.59 -7.17 -13.51
C GLN A 129 7.79 -7.66 -14.72
N THR A 130 6.77 -8.48 -14.51
CA THR A 130 6.07 -9.20 -15.60
C THR A 130 4.70 -8.64 -15.93
N GLN A 131 4.10 -7.85 -15.04
CA GLN A 131 2.71 -7.38 -15.09
C GLN A 131 1.68 -8.52 -15.18
N ASN A 132 2.05 -9.75 -14.79
CA ASN A 132 1.16 -10.90 -14.82
C ASN A 132 0.17 -10.89 -13.65
N GLU A 133 -1.13 -10.72 -13.93
CA GLU A 133 -2.19 -10.69 -12.91
C GLU A 133 -2.30 -11.97 -12.06
N ASP A 134 -1.88 -13.14 -12.57
CA ASP A 134 -1.86 -14.38 -11.77
C ASP A 134 -0.99 -14.25 -10.52
N LEU A 135 0.09 -13.46 -10.59
CA LEU A 135 0.95 -13.20 -9.44
C LEU A 135 0.23 -12.37 -8.38
N LEU A 136 -0.63 -11.43 -8.77
CA LEU A 136 -1.48 -10.69 -7.83
C LEU A 136 -2.59 -11.57 -7.24
N ASP A 137 -3.16 -12.48 -8.02
CA ASP A 137 -4.16 -13.43 -7.51
C ASP A 137 -3.54 -14.40 -6.49
N ARG A 138 -2.33 -14.89 -6.76
CA ARG A 138 -1.55 -15.70 -5.81
C ARG A 138 -1.15 -14.89 -4.57
N LEU A 139 -0.75 -13.63 -4.74
CA LEU A 139 -0.45 -12.73 -3.62
C LEU A 139 -1.69 -12.55 -2.74
N GLY A 140 -2.84 -12.25 -3.35
CA GLY A 140 -4.12 -12.17 -2.66
C GLY A 140 -4.49 -13.47 -1.96
N ALA A 141 -4.29 -14.62 -2.60
CA ALA A 141 -4.57 -15.92 -2.00
C ALA A 141 -3.78 -16.16 -0.70
N THR A 142 -2.49 -15.78 -0.69
CA THR A 142 -1.65 -15.84 0.50
C THR A 142 -2.14 -14.86 1.58
N LEU A 143 -2.43 -13.61 1.21
CA LEU A 143 -2.86 -12.56 2.14
C LEU A 143 -4.23 -12.81 2.78
N TYR A 144 -5.12 -13.53 2.10
CA TYR A 144 -6.47 -13.87 2.59
C TYR A 144 -6.59 -15.35 2.98
N GLY A 145 -5.50 -16.12 2.95
CA GLY A 145 -5.45 -17.52 3.37
C GLY A 145 -6.27 -18.50 2.52
N LYS A 146 -6.67 -18.11 1.30
CA LYS A 146 -7.47 -18.96 0.41
C LYS A 146 -7.33 -18.56 -1.05
N SER A 147 -7.09 -19.54 -1.92
CA SER A 147 -7.15 -19.35 -3.37
C SER A 147 -8.57 -19.02 -3.83
N MET A 148 -8.70 -17.90 -4.56
CA MET A 148 -9.95 -17.41 -5.13
C MET A 148 -9.69 -16.44 -6.28
N ALA A 149 -10.68 -16.24 -7.13
CA ALA A 149 -10.62 -15.21 -8.16
C ALA A 149 -10.92 -13.84 -7.53
N PHE A 150 -9.99 -12.90 -7.69
CA PHE A 150 -10.16 -11.51 -7.25
C PHE A 150 -10.76 -10.65 -8.35
N LYS A 151 -11.63 -9.72 -7.97
CA LYS A 151 -12.13 -8.70 -8.91
C LYS A 151 -11.03 -7.67 -9.20
N PRO A 152 -11.11 -6.90 -10.30
CA PRO A 152 -10.09 -5.89 -10.63
C PRO A 152 -9.79 -4.91 -9.49
N TYR A 153 -10.82 -4.38 -8.82
CA TYR A 153 -10.63 -3.48 -7.67
C TYR A 153 -9.99 -4.17 -6.44
N GLU A 154 -10.16 -5.49 -6.30
CA GLU A 154 -9.57 -6.25 -5.20
C GLU A 154 -8.07 -6.47 -5.46
N ARG A 155 -7.68 -6.69 -6.72
CA ARG A 155 -6.27 -6.72 -7.14
C ARG A 155 -5.58 -5.39 -6.90
N ILE A 156 -6.22 -4.26 -7.25
CA ILE A 156 -5.70 -2.93 -6.92
C ILE A 156 -5.55 -2.77 -5.41
N SER A 157 -6.54 -3.18 -4.62
CA SER A 157 -6.44 -3.14 -3.16
C SER A 157 -5.26 -3.97 -2.62
N ILE A 158 -5.02 -5.15 -3.17
CA ILE A 158 -3.89 -6.03 -2.79
C ILE A 158 -2.56 -5.35 -3.15
N PHE A 159 -2.45 -4.82 -4.36
CA PHE A 159 -1.27 -4.08 -4.81
C PHE A 159 -0.97 -2.88 -3.90
N TYR A 160 -1.97 -2.03 -3.65
CA TYR A 160 -1.83 -0.84 -2.80
C TYR A 160 -1.46 -1.21 -1.37
N TRP A 161 -2.07 -2.26 -0.81
CA TRP A 161 -1.74 -2.73 0.53
C TRP A 161 -0.27 -3.15 0.62
N PHE A 162 0.20 -3.99 -0.30
CA PHE A 162 1.56 -4.50 -0.24
C PHE A 162 2.61 -3.41 -0.57
N ALA A 163 2.30 -2.49 -1.48
CA ALA A 163 3.12 -1.31 -1.73
C ALA A 163 3.30 -0.45 -0.47
N ALA A 164 2.20 -0.14 0.22
CA ALA A 164 2.20 0.61 1.47
C ALA A 164 2.94 -0.12 2.61
N LEU A 165 2.84 -1.45 2.65
CA LEU A 165 3.59 -2.30 3.59
C LEU A 165 5.09 -2.21 3.37
N LYS A 166 5.55 -2.40 2.13
CA LYS A 166 6.98 -2.29 1.80
C LYS A 166 7.53 -0.91 2.12
N ASP A 167 6.76 0.13 1.83
CA ASP A 167 7.10 1.52 2.13
C ASP A 167 7.15 1.80 3.65
N ALA A 168 6.24 1.22 4.43
CA ALA A 168 6.30 1.28 5.89
C ALA A 168 7.52 0.52 6.44
N PHE A 169 7.85 -0.64 5.87
CA PHE A 169 9.00 -1.44 6.26
C PHE A 169 10.33 -0.76 5.89
N SER A 170 10.41 -0.12 4.73
CA SER A 170 11.64 0.59 4.33
C SER A 170 11.97 1.74 5.27
N ARG A 171 10.95 2.47 5.76
CA ARG A 171 11.13 3.50 6.79
C ARG A 171 11.53 2.91 8.14
N LYS A 172 10.89 1.83 8.57
CA LYS A 172 11.09 1.24 9.91
C LYS A 172 12.42 0.49 10.02
N TYR A 173 12.84 -0.18 8.94
CA TYR A 173 14.04 -0.99 8.84
C TYR A 173 14.98 -0.42 7.78
N SER A 174 15.29 0.87 7.92
CA SER A 174 16.02 1.64 6.92
C SER A 174 17.43 1.12 6.67
N ASP A 175 18.10 0.56 7.69
CA ASP A 175 19.47 0.05 7.51
C ASP A 175 19.51 -1.16 6.59
N PHE A 176 18.47 -1.98 6.64
CA PHE A 176 18.29 -3.13 5.77
C PHE A 176 17.76 -2.73 4.38
N PHE A 177 16.70 -1.91 4.32
CA PHE A 177 16.12 -1.43 3.06
C PHE A 177 16.80 -0.12 2.61
N GLN A 178 18.05 -0.20 2.16
CA GLN A 178 18.77 0.97 1.63
C GLN A 178 18.33 1.31 0.19
N PRO A 179 18.15 2.61 -0.15
CA PRO A 179 17.88 3.03 -1.52
C PRO A 179 19.04 2.70 -2.47
N ILE A 180 18.71 2.38 -3.73
CA ILE A 180 19.69 2.07 -4.80
C ILE A 180 20.65 3.24 -5.05
N ALA A 181 20.27 4.48 -4.73
CA ALA A 181 21.11 5.66 -4.95
C ALA A 181 22.42 5.65 -4.12
N ASP A 182 22.41 5.07 -2.92
CA ASP A 182 23.61 4.91 -2.09
C ASP A 182 24.42 3.65 -2.44
N ALA A 183 23.89 2.78 -3.31
CA ALA A 183 24.53 1.52 -3.73
C ALA A 183 25.52 1.69 -4.89
N ALA A 184 25.73 2.92 -5.38
CA ALA A 184 26.62 3.19 -6.51
C ALA A 184 28.12 3.29 -6.14
N THR A 185 28.48 3.24 -4.84
CA THR A 185 29.88 3.39 -4.39
C THR A 185 30.43 2.22 -3.58
N ASP A 186 29.59 1.44 -2.93
CA ASP A 186 30.01 0.22 -2.24
C ASP A 186 29.27 -0.96 -2.83
N GLY A 187 30.01 -1.99 -3.25
CA GLY A 187 29.51 -3.28 -3.72
C GLY A 187 28.73 -4.01 -2.64
N ASN A 188 27.54 -3.48 -2.33
CA ASN A 188 26.61 -3.99 -1.37
C ASN A 188 25.85 -5.15 -2.04
N LEU A 189 25.64 -6.21 -1.28
CA LEU A 189 25.16 -7.54 -1.72
C LEU A 189 23.78 -7.57 -2.42
N LEU A 190 23.17 -6.41 -2.67
CA LEU A 190 21.87 -6.24 -3.33
C LEU A 190 21.88 -5.08 -4.36
N GLY A 191 23.02 -4.46 -4.65
CA GLY A 191 23.12 -3.21 -5.42
C GLY A 191 23.48 -3.34 -6.90
N SER A 192 23.95 -4.50 -7.37
CA SER A 192 24.39 -4.68 -8.77
C SER A 192 23.45 -5.64 -9.49
N SER A 193 22.75 -5.12 -10.50
CA SER A 193 21.85 -5.85 -11.43
C SER A 193 20.88 -6.78 -10.71
N ALA A 194 19.66 -6.28 -10.40
CA ALA A 194 18.54 -7.00 -9.79
C ALA A 194 18.86 -8.48 -9.54
N PRO A 195 19.45 -8.85 -8.37
CA PRO A 195 19.60 -10.25 -8.02
C PRO A 195 18.27 -10.93 -8.32
N SER A 196 18.31 -12.15 -8.88
CA SER A 196 17.06 -12.86 -9.10
C SER A 196 16.29 -12.84 -7.77
N VAL A 197 14.96 -12.70 -7.82
CA VAL A 197 14.13 -12.60 -6.59
C VAL A 197 14.49 -13.72 -5.59
N GLU A 198 14.90 -14.88 -6.12
CA GLU A 198 15.43 -16.02 -5.40
C GLU A 198 16.79 -15.76 -4.72
N ASP A 199 17.73 -15.08 -5.35
CA ASP A 199 19.02 -14.69 -4.74
C ASP A 199 18.85 -13.72 -3.57
N ALA A 200 17.97 -12.73 -3.71
CA ALA A 200 17.68 -11.77 -2.65
C ALA A 200 17.03 -12.47 -1.43
N MET A 201 16.15 -13.44 -1.68
CA MET A 201 15.55 -14.28 -0.65
C MET A 201 16.58 -15.18 0.04
N ASN A 202 17.40 -15.90 -0.73
CA ASN A 202 18.43 -16.78 -0.21
C ASN A 202 19.45 -16.00 0.64
N ALA A 203 19.76 -14.76 0.26
CA ALA A 203 20.59 -13.87 1.05
C ALA A 203 19.94 -13.53 2.41
N GLN A 204 18.64 -13.26 2.46
CA GLN A 204 17.91 -12.99 3.72
C GLN A 204 17.88 -14.20 4.64
N ILE A 205 17.54 -15.38 4.11
CA ILE A 205 17.50 -16.63 4.87
C ILE A 205 18.91 -16.94 5.41
N ARG A 206 19.93 -16.83 4.57
CA ARG A 206 21.33 -17.06 4.95
C ARG A 206 21.85 -16.08 6.00
N ALA A 207 21.44 -14.81 5.93
CA ALA A 207 21.82 -13.79 6.91
C ALA A 207 21.24 -14.11 8.30
N LEU A 208 19.98 -14.53 8.36
CA LEU A 208 19.32 -14.90 9.61
C LEU A 208 19.84 -16.22 10.19
N THR A 209 20.13 -17.22 9.35
CA THR A 209 20.70 -18.50 9.81
C THR A 209 22.20 -18.46 10.04
N LYS A 210 22.88 -17.38 9.61
CA LYS A 210 24.36 -17.31 9.53
C LYS A 210 24.94 -18.48 8.70
N GLY A 211 24.18 -18.97 7.72
CA GLY A 211 24.54 -20.13 6.87
C GLY A 211 24.26 -21.51 7.49
N ASP A 212 23.57 -21.58 8.62
CA ASP A 212 23.17 -22.83 9.26
C ASP A 212 21.79 -23.30 8.75
N VAL A 213 21.79 -24.22 7.79
CA VAL A 213 20.58 -24.75 7.14
C VAL A 213 19.62 -25.40 8.15
N THR A 214 20.11 -25.89 9.29
CA THR A 214 19.24 -26.53 10.30
C THR A 214 18.29 -25.55 11.00
N LYS A 215 18.58 -24.25 10.92
CA LYS A 215 17.79 -23.18 11.55
C LYS A 215 16.82 -22.50 10.59
N GLU A 216 16.82 -22.87 9.31
CA GLU A 216 15.97 -22.21 8.31
C GLU A 216 14.49 -22.29 8.66
N ALA A 217 14.01 -23.46 9.07
CA ALA A 217 12.61 -23.66 9.45
C ALA A 217 12.21 -22.80 10.66
N GLU A 218 13.09 -22.66 11.65
CA GLU A 218 12.83 -21.83 12.83
C GLU A 218 12.79 -20.34 12.47
N VAL A 219 13.73 -19.89 11.63
CA VAL A 219 13.81 -18.51 11.14
C VAL A 219 12.59 -18.14 10.30
N LEU A 220 12.17 -19.02 9.40
CA LEU A 220 11.01 -18.84 8.53
C LEU A 220 9.70 -18.74 9.33
N ALA A 221 9.63 -19.45 10.46
CA ALA A 221 8.50 -19.42 11.39
C ALA A 221 8.48 -18.18 12.32
N LEU A 222 9.56 -17.38 12.39
CA LEU A 222 9.60 -16.18 13.21
C LEU A 222 8.56 -15.16 12.76
N ASP A 223 8.09 -14.33 13.69
CA ASP A 223 7.33 -13.13 13.36
C ASP A 223 8.10 -12.23 12.39
N THR A 224 7.40 -11.70 11.37
CA THR A 224 7.96 -10.86 10.30
C THR A 224 8.70 -9.67 10.86
N HIS A 225 8.12 -8.97 11.86
CA HIS A 225 8.78 -7.82 12.46
C HIS A 225 10.03 -8.21 13.24
N ARG A 226 10.02 -9.36 13.92
CA ARG A 226 11.21 -9.87 14.63
C ARG A 226 12.33 -10.18 13.64
N ALA A 227 12.05 -10.91 12.57
CA ALA A 227 13.03 -11.25 11.54
C ALA A 227 13.63 -9.99 10.90
N LEU A 228 12.79 -9.02 10.51
CA LEU A 228 13.26 -7.76 9.92
C LEU A 228 14.05 -6.90 10.91
N THR A 229 13.75 -6.95 12.20
CA THR A 229 14.53 -6.25 13.24
C THR A 229 15.96 -6.80 13.32
N GLU A 230 16.12 -8.12 13.28
CA GLU A 230 17.43 -8.78 13.28
C GLU A 230 18.22 -8.47 12.01
N LEU A 231 17.57 -8.54 10.84
CA LEU A 231 18.18 -8.17 9.55
C LEU A 231 18.65 -6.71 9.55
N ASN A 232 17.85 -5.79 10.11
CA ASN A 232 18.23 -4.38 10.23
C ASN A 232 19.42 -4.17 11.16
N ALA A 233 19.46 -4.86 12.30
CA ALA A 233 20.60 -4.80 13.22
C ALA A 233 21.89 -5.29 12.55
N GLN A 234 21.84 -6.43 11.86
CA GLN A 234 22.99 -6.96 11.11
C GLN A 234 23.47 -6.00 10.02
N ALA A 235 22.54 -5.41 9.24
CA ALA A 235 22.88 -4.45 8.20
C ALA A 235 23.56 -3.19 8.77
N ARG A 236 23.09 -2.73 9.93
CA ARG A 236 23.69 -1.61 10.66
C ARG A 236 25.11 -1.95 11.14
N GLU A 237 25.29 -3.10 11.79
CA GLU A 237 26.61 -3.55 12.26
C GLU A 237 27.62 -3.65 11.11
N TYR A 238 27.19 -4.19 9.96
CA TYR A 238 28.02 -4.28 8.76
C TYR A 238 28.44 -2.89 8.25
N ARG A 239 27.52 -1.93 8.20
CA ARG A 239 27.83 -0.54 7.80
C ARG A 239 28.81 0.12 8.76
N GLU A 240 28.59 -0.05 10.07
CA GLU A 240 29.48 0.52 11.09
C GLU A 240 30.90 -0.06 10.98
N LEU A 241 31.04 -1.37 10.71
CA LEU A 241 32.34 -2.01 10.46
C LEU A 241 33.02 -1.46 9.20
N ASN A 242 32.30 -1.34 8.09
CA ASN A 242 32.84 -0.80 6.84
C ASN A 242 33.26 0.66 6.98
N SER A 243 32.47 1.48 7.70
CA SER A 243 32.84 2.88 7.96
C SER A 243 34.15 2.99 8.76
N LYS A 244 34.38 2.09 9.72
CA LYS A 244 35.62 2.04 10.51
C LYS A 244 36.81 1.57 9.68
N LEU A 245 36.60 0.58 8.80
CA LEU A 245 37.61 0.07 7.87
C LEU A 245 38.02 1.12 6.83
N ASN A 246 37.07 1.88 6.29
CA ASN A 246 37.31 2.93 5.29
C ASN A 246 37.84 4.25 5.91
N SER A 247 37.72 4.42 7.23
CA SER A 247 38.30 5.56 7.97
C SER A 247 39.76 5.37 8.40
N LYS A 248 40.36 4.22 8.09
CA LYS A 248 41.80 3.92 8.27
C LYS A 248 42.54 4.02 6.95
#